data_AF-A0A7K5FPS1-F1
#
_entry.id   AF-A0A7K5FPS1-F1
#
_cell.length_a   1.000
_cell.length_b   1.000
_cell.length_c   1.000
_cell.angle_alpha   90.00
_cell.angle_beta   90.00
_cell.angle_gamma   90.00
#
_symmetry.space_group_name_H-M   'P 1'
#
loop_
_entity.id
_entity.type
_entity.pdbx_description
1 polymer ?
#
loop_
_entity_poly.entity_id
_entity_poly.type
_entity_poly.pdbx_seq_one_letter_code
_entity_poly.pdbx_strand_id
1 'polypeptide(L)'
;AWIFILFLPGLSDGGKLLVLPMDGSHWLSMRPLVEKLSERGHEVVVVVPEVSWQMRVAQAYTVKAYPVSYTLEDLNNAFFEYVATHLKDLPFPLNILALYNSSVQVFQVLFTQCKDLFSNKELLQYVKQSSFDAILTDPIFMCGPLVAHYFSLPYMFFMRGFPCNLHYDAPRCPSPLSYVPRLFTFNSDQMTFFQRVENVLVSLLEPAYCNSFYETALKLASEILQRDVSLIDLVDSASIWLLRFDFVFEYVRPVMPNMVFIGGINCVQRKPL
;
A
#
# COMPACT_ATOMS: atom_id res chain seq x y z
N ALA A 1 -9.14 46.90 -34.11
CA ALA A 1 -8.04 46.30 -33.31
C ALA A 1 -8.58 45.04 -32.67
N TRP A 2 -8.06 43.87 -33.06
CA TRP A 2 -8.50 42.58 -32.52
C TRP A 2 -7.52 42.18 -31.42
N ILE A 3 -7.97 42.15 -30.17
CA ILE A 3 -7.19 41.69 -29.04
C ILE A 3 -7.22 40.17 -29.08
N PHE A 4 -6.11 39.55 -29.49
CA PHE A 4 -5.89 38.12 -29.28
C PHE A 4 -5.60 37.91 -27.79
N ILE A 5 -6.58 37.38 -27.06
CA ILE A 5 -6.34 36.80 -25.73
C ILE A 5 -5.64 35.46 -25.98
N LEU A 6 -4.30 35.49 -25.89
CA LEU A 6 -3.50 34.28 -25.74
C LEU A 6 -3.87 33.66 -24.39
N PHE A 7 -4.78 32.69 -24.40
CA PHE A 7 -4.85 31.70 -23.34
C PHE A 7 -3.54 30.91 -23.40
N LEU A 8 -2.50 31.40 -22.73
CA LEU A 8 -1.45 30.54 -22.23
C LEU A 8 -2.19 29.45 -21.45
N PRO A 9 -2.03 28.15 -21.78
CA PRO A 9 -2.52 27.12 -20.89
C PRO A 9 -1.83 27.41 -19.56
N GLY A 10 -2.59 27.89 -18.58
CA GLY A 10 -2.06 28.09 -17.24
C GLY A 10 -1.40 26.78 -16.85
N LEU A 11 -0.20 26.84 -16.30
CA LEU A 11 0.30 25.74 -15.49
C LEU A 11 -0.84 25.42 -14.53
N SER A 12 -1.53 24.30 -14.75
CA SER A 12 -2.51 23.81 -13.80
C SER A 12 -1.74 23.70 -12.51
N ASP A 13 -2.16 24.44 -11.49
CA ASP A 13 -1.48 24.40 -10.19
C ASP A 13 -1.60 22.97 -9.68
N GLY A 14 -0.48 22.23 -9.74
CA GLY A 14 -0.46 20.83 -9.39
C GLY A 14 -0.42 20.71 -7.88
N GLY A 15 -1.30 19.89 -7.30
CA GLY A 15 -1.28 19.65 -5.85
C GLY A 15 0.05 19.10 -5.36
N LYS A 16 0.37 19.42 -4.11
CA LYS A 16 1.57 19.02 -3.39
C LYS A 16 1.36 17.68 -2.68
N LEU A 17 2.08 16.66 -3.11
CA LEU A 17 1.89 15.27 -2.69
C LEU A 17 3.06 14.77 -1.85
N LEU A 18 2.74 14.21 -0.67
CA LEU A 18 3.68 13.42 0.11
C LEU A 18 3.54 11.96 -0.29
N VAL A 19 4.61 11.32 -0.73
CA VAL A 19 4.61 9.92 -1.12
C VAL A 19 5.28 9.08 -0.05
N LEU A 20 4.55 8.10 0.47
CA LEU A 20 5.03 7.10 1.44
C LEU A 20 4.92 5.71 0.83
N PRO A 21 5.93 5.28 0.05
CA PRO A 21 5.91 3.98 -0.61
C PRO A 21 6.42 2.87 0.33
N MET A 22 6.13 1.62 -0.03
CA MET A 22 6.88 0.47 0.46
C MET A 22 8.06 0.19 -0.49
N ASP A 23 9.21 -0.15 0.06
CA ASP A 23 10.41 -0.53 -0.70
C ASP A 23 10.21 -1.81 -1.54
N GLY A 24 11.17 -2.11 -2.40
CA GLY A 24 11.16 -3.27 -3.28
C GLY A 24 10.19 -3.13 -4.46
N SER A 25 9.50 -4.22 -4.80
CA SER A 25 8.63 -4.30 -5.98
C SER A 25 7.44 -3.34 -5.95
N HIS A 26 7.00 -2.95 -4.74
CA HIS A 26 5.95 -1.97 -4.52
C HIS A 26 6.40 -0.59 -5.02
N TRP A 27 7.60 -0.15 -4.62
CA TRP A 27 8.20 1.09 -5.10
C TRP A 27 8.45 1.07 -6.60
N LEU A 28 9.00 -0.02 -7.16
CA LEU A 28 9.22 -0.12 -8.62
C LEU A 28 7.94 0.08 -9.43
N SER A 29 6.80 -0.37 -8.89
CA SER A 29 5.50 -0.19 -9.53
C SER A 29 4.94 1.22 -9.34
N MET A 30 5.22 1.86 -8.21
CA MET A 30 4.73 3.20 -7.89
C MET A 30 5.55 4.31 -8.57
N ARG A 31 6.86 4.11 -8.74
CA ARG A 31 7.79 5.12 -9.27
C ARG A 31 7.33 5.74 -10.60
N PRO A 32 6.89 4.98 -11.63
CA PRO A 32 6.45 5.58 -12.89
C PRO A 32 5.24 6.51 -12.73
N LEU A 33 4.32 6.19 -11.81
CA LEU A 33 3.19 7.08 -11.48
C LEU A 33 3.70 8.37 -10.84
N VAL A 34 4.61 8.26 -9.89
CA VAL A 34 5.21 9.40 -9.18
C VAL A 34 5.97 10.33 -10.12
N GLU A 35 6.77 9.77 -11.03
CA GLU A 35 7.45 10.51 -12.09
C GLU A 35 6.43 11.25 -12.98
N LYS A 36 5.36 10.56 -13.40
CA LYS A 36 4.33 11.16 -14.25
C LYS A 36 3.54 12.27 -13.55
N LEU A 37 3.30 12.15 -12.24
CA LEU A 37 2.65 13.21 -11.45
C LEU A 37 3.53 14.46 -11.41
N SER A 38 4.84 14.30 -11.18
CA SER A 38 5.76 15.43 -11.20
C SER A 38 5.85 16.09 -12.58
N GLU A 39 5.95 15.30 -13.66
CA GLU A 39 5.92 15.80 -15.05
C GLU A 39 4.63 16.57 -15.39
N ARG A 40 3.53 16.27 -14.69
CA ARG A 40 2.22 16.93 -14.85
C ARG A 40 2.07 18.19 -14.00
N GLY A 41 3.11 18.59 -13.27
CA GLY A 41 3.15 19.84 -12.51
C GLY A 41 2.88 19.71 -11.01
N HIS A 42 2.70 18.49 -10.47
CA HIS A 42 2.55 18.27 -9.04
C HIS A 42 3.88 18.46 -8.29
N GLU A 43 3.87 19.16 -7.15
CA GLU A 43 5.01 19.15 -6.24
C GLU A 43 5.05 17.83 -5.48
N VAL A 44 5.95 16.93 -5.86
CA VAL A 44 6.06 15.59 -5.26
C VAL A 44 7.26 15.51 -4.32
N VAL A 45 7.01 15.07 -3.08
CA VAL A 45 8.04 14.74 -2.10
C VAL A 45 7.91 13.27 -1.70
N VAL A 46 8.94 12.48 -1.98
CA VAL A 46 9.00 11.07 -1.62
C VAL A 46 9.82 10.90 -0.35
N VAL A 47 9.21 10.32 0.68
CA VAL A 47 9.88 9.98 1.94
C VAL A 47 10.44 8.57 1.84
N VAL A 48 11.73 8.42 2.10
CA VAL A 48 12.47 7.16 1.92
C VAL A 48 13.29 6.83 3.17
N PRO A 49 13.35 5.56 3.60
CA PRO A 49 14.35 5.18 4.59
C PRO A 49 15.76 5.28 3.99
N GLU A 50 16.75 5.66 4.79
CA GLU A 50 18.15 5.74 4.36
C GLU A 50 18.68 4.40 3.84
N VAL A 51 18.22 3.30 4.46
CA VAL A 51 18.53 1.93 4.03
C VAL A 51 17.34 1.35 3.27
N SER A 52 17.53 1.09 1.98
CA SER A 52 16.53 0.50 1.08
C SER A 52 17.16 -0.37 -0.02
N TRP A 53 16.39 -1.30 -0.58
CA TRP A 53 16.75 -2.10 -1.74
C TRP A 53 16.74 -1.28 -3.04
N GLN A 54 15.68 -0.49 -3.27
CA GLN A 54 15.38 0.06 -4.60
C GLN A 54 14.96 1.54 -4.59
N MET A 55 14.78 2.15 -3.41
CA MET A 55 14.36 3.55 -3.25
C MET A 55 15.52 4.54 -3.41
N ARG A 56 16.10 4.59 -4.62
CA ARG A 56 17.17 5.53 -4.97
C ARG A 56 16.61 6.91 -5.38
N VAL A 57 17.45 7.93 -5.25
CA VAL A 57 17.14 9.31 -5.66
C VAL A 57 16.94 9.39 -7.17
N ALA A 58 15.84 10.01 -7.61
CA ALA A 58 15.60 10.36 -9.00
C ALA A 58 15.52 11.89 -9.13
N GLN A 59 15.88 12.42 -10.30
CA GLN A 59 15.83 13.86 -10.56
C GLN A 59 14.40 14.39 -10.76
N ALA A 60 13.42 13.50 -10.95
CA ALA A 60 12.05 13.87 -11.27
C ALA A 60 11.25 14.42 -10.07
N TYR A 61 11.64 14.18 -8.83
CA TYR A 61 10.88 14.59 -7.63
C TYR A 61 11.82 14.85 -6.44
N THR A 62 11.33 15.52 -5.41
CA THR A 62 12.10 15.75 -4.18
C THR A 62 12.14 14.48 -3.34
N VAL A 63 13.31 14.17 -2.77
CA VAL A 63 13.48 13.02 -1.86
C VAL A 63 13.83 13.50 -0.47
N LYS A 64 13.16 12.94 0.54
CA LYS A 64 13.45 13.15 1.97
C LYS A 64 13.79 11.82 2.62
N ALA A 65 15.09 11.62 2.86
CA ALA A 65 15.58 10.44 3.56
C ALA A 65 15.46 10.61 5.09
N TYR A 66 15.24 9.51 5.81
CA TYR A 66 15.30 9.47 7.27
C TYR A 66 16.12 8.26 7.75
N PRO A 67 16.84 8.38 8.88
CA PRO A 67 17.66 7.30 9.42
C PRO A 67 16.75 6.17 9.93
N VAL A 68 17.26 4.95 9.82
CA VAL A 68 16.57 3.74 10.27
C VAL A 68 17.49 2.91 11.17
N SER A 69 16.88 2.09 12.02
CA SER A 69 17.55 1.29 13.04
C SER A 69 18.10 -0.05 12.54
N TYR A 70 17.74 -0.46 11.32
CA TYR A 70 18.18 -1.71 10.71
C TYR A 70 19.23 -1.49 9.61
N THR A 71 19.97 -2.55 9.28
CA THR A 71 20.97 -2.57 8.20
C THR A 71 20.42 -3.20 6.92
N LEU A 72 21.13 -3.03 5.80
CA LEU A 72 20.76 -3.70 4.55
C LEU A 72 20.85 -5.23 4.68
N GLU A 73 21.75 -5.72 5.53
CA GLU A 73 21.89 -7.15 5.83
C GLU A 73 20.64 -7.69 6.55
N ASP A 74 20.09 -6.96 7.52
CA ASP A 74 18.85 -7.33 8.22
C ASP A 74 17.68 -7.47 7.24
N LEU A 75 17.51 -6.49 6.33
CA LEU A 75 16.51 -6.54 5.27
C LEU A 75 16.70 -7.78 4.39
N ASN A 76 17.92 -8.00 3.89
CA ASN A 76 18.23 -9.12 3.03
C ASN A 76 17.97 -10.47 3.71
N ASN A 77 18.39 -10.62 4.96
CA ASN A 77 18.19 -11.85 5.73
C ASN A 77 16.70 -12.15 5.93
N ALA A 78 15.90 -11.15 6.32
CA ALA A 78 14.45 -11.30 6.45
C ALA A 78 13.78 -11.70 5.13
N PHE A 79 14.21 -11.09 4.02
CA PHE A 79 13.69 -11.42 2.69
C PHE A 79 14.12 -12.84 2.23
N PHE A 80 15.37 -13.23 2.45
CA PHE A 80 15.84 -14.57 2.10
C PHE A 80 15.13 -15.65 2.90
N GLU A 81 14.86 -15.43 4.18
CA GLU A 81 14.07 -16.36 5.00
C GLU A 81 12.63 -16.47 4.50
N TYR A 82 12.01 -15.35 4.16
CA TYR A 82 10.67 -15.32 3.55
C TYR A 82 10.62 -16.15 2.26
N VAL A 83 11.55 -15.90 1.33
CA VAL A 83 11.66 -16.64 0.06
C VAL A 83 11.95 -18.12 0.30
N ALA A 84 12.93 -18.45 1.14
CA ALA A 84 13.29 -19.82 1.45
C ALA A 84 12.12 -20.59 2.07
N THR A 85 11.27 -19.93 2.86
CA THR A 85 10.06 -20.53 3.43
C THR A 85 9.00 -20.77 2.36
N HIS A 86 8.81 -19.84 1.43
CA HIS A 86 7.84 -19.98 0.33
C HIS A 86 8.26 -21.02 -0.72
N LEU A 87 9.54 -21.35 -0.80
CA LEU A 87 10.07 -22.41 -1.67
C LEU A 87 10.05 -23.80 -1.02
N LYS A 88 9.74 -23.92 0.27
CA LYS A 88 9.58 -25.21 0.94
C LYS A 88 8.18 -25.75 0.66
N ASP A 89 8.12 -27.03 0.31
CA ASP A 89 6.86 -27.76 0.18
C ASP A 89 6.59 -28.54 1.48
N LEU A 90 6.10 -27.83 2.51
CA LEU A 90 5.72 -28.45 3.77
C LEU A 90 4.29 -29.02 3.67
N PRO A 91 3.97 -30.09 4.41
CA PRO A 91 2.60 -30.59 4.46
C PRO A 91 1.68 -29.64 5.27
N PHE A 92 0.38 -29.70 5.00
CA PHE A 92 -0.62 -29.06 5.85
C PHE A 92 -0.66 -29.74 7.25
N PRO A 93 -0.78 -28.98 8.36
CA PRO A 93 -0.91 -27.53 8.45
C PRO A 93 0.42 -26.75 8.60
N LEU A 94 1.56 -27.46 8.65
CA LEU A 94 2.88 -26.86 8.89
C LEU A 94 3.22 -25.78 7.87
N ASN A 95 2.84 -25.97 6.60
CA ASN A 95 3.07 -24.98 5.56
C ASN A 95 2.41 -23.63 5.86
N ILE A 96 1.13 -23.65 6.25
CA ILE A 96 0.37 -22.42 6.54
C ILE A 96 1.02 -21.66 7.69
N LEU A 97 1.39 -22.37 8.76
CA LEU A 97 2.05 -21.78 9.92
C LEU A 97 3.43 -21.19 9.57
N ALA A 98 4.21 -21.89 8.74
CA ALA A 98 5.51 -21.42 8.30
C ALA A 98 5.40 -20.16 7.43
N LEU A 99 4.49 -20.16 6.44
CA LEU A 99 4.23 -19.01 5.58
C LEU A 99 3.77 -17.80 6.41
N TYR A 100 2.85 -18.01 7.36
CA TYR A 100 2.39 -16.97 8.26
C TYR A 100 3.53 -16.37 9.07
N ASN A 101 4.30 -17.20 9.79
CA ASN A 101 5.39 -16.75 10.64
C ASN A 101 6.46 -15.99 9.84
N SER A 102 6.84 -16.50 8.67
CA SER A 102 7.81 -15.81 7.79
C SER A 102 7.29 -14.47 7.29
N SER A 103 5.97 -14.36 7.05
CA SER A 103 5.34 -13.11 6.63
C SER A 103 5.33 -12.12 7.79
N VAL A 104 4.94 -12.53 8.99
CA VAL A 104 4.99 -11.66 10.19
C VAL A 104 6.40 -11.14 10.42
N GLN A 105 7.42 -12.00 10.34
CA GLN A 105 8.80 -11.62 10.58
C GLN A 105 9.33 -10.60 9.56
N VAL A 106 9.12 -10.81 8.26
CA VAL A 106 9.59 -9.85 7.24
C VAL A 106 8.85 -8.50 7.36
N PHE A 107 7.55 -8.53 7.65
CA PHE A 107 6.78 -7.30 7.82
C PHE A 107 7.08 -6.57 9.14
N GLN A 108 7.51 -7.25 10.20
CA GLN A 108 8.00 -6.59 11.42
C GLN A 108 9.22 -5.70 11.16
N VAL A 109 10.16 -6.15 10.32
CA VAL A 109 11.31 -5.32 9.92
C VAL A 109 10.82 -4.10 9.13
N LEU A 110 9.88 -4.29 8.21
CA LEU A 110 9.28 -3.18 7.45
C LEU A 110 8.49 -2.21 8.35
N PHE A 111 7.76 -2.69 9.36
CA PHE A 111 7.04 -1.82 10.31
C PHE A 111 7.97 -1.00 11.19
N THR A 112 9.20 -1.49 11.45
CA THR A 112 10.22 -0.73 12.18
C THR A 112 10.56 0.59 11.47
N GLN A 113 10.51 0.62 10.13
CA GLN A 113 10.67 1.84 9.34
C GLN A 113 9.68 2.93 9.74
N CYS A 114 8.45 2.56 10.13
CA CYS A 114 7.45 3.54 10.54
C CYS A 114 7.77 4.13 11.91
N LYS A 115 8.23 3.30 12.85
CA LYS A 115 8.67 3.77 14.16
C LYS A 115 9.84 4.74 14.05
N ASP A 116 10.79 4.45 13.16
CA ASP A 116 11.95 5.29 12.90
C ASP A 116 11.55 6.62 12.24
N LEU A 117 10.56 6.59 11.33
CA LEU A 117 9.97 7.80 10.73
C LEU A 117 9.38 8.72 11.81
N PHE A 118 8.57 8.19 12.71
CA PHE A 118 7.96 8.97 13.80
C PHE A 118 8.98 9.40 14.87
N SER A 119 10.13 8.74 14.96
CA SER A 119 11.25 9.17 15.81
C SER A 119 12.00 10.37 15.20
N ASN A 120 11.90 10.59 13.89
CA ASN A 120 12.55 11.71 13.20
C ASN A 120 11.73 13.00 13.31
N LYS A 121 12.02 13.79 14.35
CA LYS A 121 11.37 15.08 14.60
C LYS A 121 11.54 16.11 13.48
N GLU A 122 12.70 16.12 12.82
CA GLU A 122 12.99 17.05 11.72
C GLU A 122 12.07 16.77 10.53
N LEU A 123 11.92 15.50 10.15
CA LEU A 123 11.04 15.08 9.08
C LEU A 123 9.57 15.39 9.41
N LEU A 124 9.12 15.07 10.63
CA LEU A 124 7.74 15.38 11.05
C LEU A 124 7.48 16.89 11.03
N GLN A 125 8.45 17.70 11.47
CA GLN A 125 8.35 19.16 11.41
C GLN A 125 8.31 19.66 9.97
N TYR A 126 9.13 19.11 9.09
CA TYR A 126 9.11 19.42 7.67
C TYR A 126 7.74 19.10 7.05
N VAL A 127 7.18 17.91 7.31
CA VAL A 127 5.86 17.52 6.79
C VAL A 127 4.79 18.50 7.27
N LYS A 128 4.79 18.84 8.56
CA LYS A 128 3.86 19.82 9.14
C LYS A 128 3.93 21.19 8.49
N GLN A 129 5.15 21.68 8.23
CA GLN A 129 5.37 23.03 7.69
C GLN A 129 5.14 23.12 6.17
N SER A 130 5.29 22.00 5.46
CA SER A 130 5.25 21.96 4.00
C SER A 130 3.84 22.05 3.42
N SER A 131 2.78 21.91 4.25
CA SER A 131 1.37 22.04 3.84
C SER A 131 1.02 21.16 2.63
N PHE A 132 1.21 19.85 2.76
CA PHE A 132 0.84 18.88 1.72
C PHE A 132 -0.67 18.83 1.52
N ASP A 133 -1.10 18.63 0.28
CA ASP A 133 -2.53 18.52 -0.07
C ASP A 133 -3.06 17.11 0.15
N ALA A 134 -2.23 16.08 -0.11
CA ALA A 134 -2.60 14.69 0.08
C ALA A 134 -1.37 13.77 0.21
N ILE A 135 -1.62 12.56 0.72
CA ILE A 135 -0.62 11.48 0.77
C ILE A 135 -0.94 10.41 -0.29
N LEU A 136 0.06 10.01 -1.07
CA LEU A 136 0.01 8.81 -1.91
C LEU A 136 0.81 7.70 -1.23
N THR A 137 0.19 6.57 -0.95
CA THR A 137 0.86 5.52 -0.16
C THR A 137 0.52 4.10 -0.58
N ASP A 138 1.47 3.19 -0.35
CA ASP A 138 1.20 1.76 -0.38
C ASP A 138 0.66 1.33 0.99
N PRO A 139 -0.54 0.73 1.05
CA PRO A 139 -1.20 0.50 2.32
C PRO A 139 -0.67 -0.74 3.06
N ILE A 140 0.14 -1.60 2.41
CA ILE A 140 0.49 -2.93 2.96
C ILE A 140 1.27 -2.88 4.28
N PHE A 141 2.04 -1.82 4.53
CA PHE A 141 2.83 -1.65 5.77
C PHE A 141 2.27 -0.56 6.70
N MET A 142 1.05 -0.07 6.47
CA MET A 142 0.25 0.80 7.35
C MET A 142 0.82 2.17 7.76
N CYS A 143 2.08 2.48 7.44
CA CYS A 143 2.68 3.73 7.87
C CYS A 143 2.07 4.97 7.19
N GLY A 144 1.79 4.87 5.89
CA GLY A 144 1.12 5.93 5.14
C GLY A 144 -0.21 6.38 5.75
N PRO A 145 -1.17 5.47 5.96
CA PRO A 145 -2.38 5.75 6.71
C PRO A 145 -2.12 6.45 8.05
N LEU A 146 -1.20 5.91 8.85
CA LEU A 146 -0.89 6.45 10.17
C LEU A 146 -0.37 7.90 10.09
N VAL A 147 0.54 8.19 9.17
CA VAL A 147 1.02 9.56 8.91
C VAL A 147 -0.14 10.46 8.48
N ALA A 148 -1.04 9.96 7.63
CA ALA A 148 -2.20 10.71 7.18
C ALA A 148 -3.15 11.07 8.33
N HIS A 149 -3.46 10.12 9.21
CA HIS A 149 -4.27 10.37 10.40
C HIS A 149 -3.56 11.33 11.38
N TYR A 150 -2.25 11.19 11.57
CA TYR A 150 -1.48 12.07 12.47
C TYR A 150 -1.50 13.53 12.02
N PHE A 151 -1.35 13.78 10.70
CA PHE A 151 -1.38 15.14 10.14
C PHE A 151 -2.77 15.60 9.68
N SER A 152 -3.80 14.74 9.80
CA SER A 152 -5.15 15.00 9.28
C SER A 152 -5.17 15.34 7.78
N LEU A 153 -4.40 14.59 6.99
CA LEU A 153 -4.31 14.74 5.53
C LEU A 153 -5.18 13.69 4.82
N PRO A 154 -5.82 14.04 3.69
CA PRO A 154 -6.42 13.03 2.84
C PRO A 154 -5.34 12.14 2.23
N TYR A 155 -5.66 10.87 2.02
CA TYR A 155 -4.71 9.91 1.49
C TYR A 155 -5.33 9.00 0.44
N MET A 156 -4.47 8.55 -0.47
CA MET A 156 -4.80 7.72 -1.60
C MET A 156 -3.94 6.47 -1.55
N PHE A 157 -4.56 5.32 -1.76
CA PHE A 157 -3.84 4.06 -1.84
C PHE A 157 -3.43 3.74 -3.25
N PHE A 158 -2.21 3.24 -3.39
CA PHE A 158 -1.72 2.62 -4.60
C PHE A 158 -1.37 1.17 -4.28
N MET A 159 -2.13 0.23 -4.84
CA MET A 159 -2.04 -1.18 -4.42
C MET A 159 -2.46 -2.16 -5.51
N ARG A 160 -1.93 -3.39 -5.47
CA ARG A 160 -2.44 -4.51 -6.31
C ARG A 160 -3.51 -5.35 -5.59
N GLY A 161 -3.44 -5.44 -4.27
CA GLY A 161 -4.33 -6.23 -3.44
C GLY A 161 -4.00 -6.01 -1.97
N PHE A 162 -5.00 -6.16 -1.11
CA PHE A 162 -4.86 -6.04 0.35
C PHE A 162 -5.25 -7.36 1.00
N PRO A 163 -4.48 -7.87 1.98
CA PRO A 163 -4.87 -9.04 2.76
C PRO A 163 -6.28 -8.92 3.35
N CYS A 164 -6.92 -10.06 3.60
CA CYS A 164 -8.22 -10.12 4.28
C CYS A 164 -9.35 -9.30 3.63
N ASN A 165 -9.26 -8.97 2.32
CA ASN A 165 -10.27 -8.20 1.58
C ASN A 165 -10.57 -6.81 2.16
N LEU A 166 -9.65 -6.26 2.95
CA LEU A 166 -9.83 -4.94 3.58
C LEU A 166 -10.10 -3.82 2.57
N HIS A 167 -9.57 -3.92 1.35
CA HIS A 167 -9.83 -2.94 0.27
C HIS A 167 -11.25 -2.98 -0.30
N TYR A 168 -12.06 -3.97 0.06
CA TYR A 168 -13.49 -3.99 -0.18
C TYR A 168 -14.28 -3.80 1.11
N ASP A 169 -13.85 -4.40 2.22
CA ASP A 169 -14.57 -4.31 3.49
C ASP A 169 -14.52 -2.90 4.10
N ALA A 170 -13.38 -2.21 4.01
CA ALA A 170 -13.23 -0.83 4.48
C ALA A 170 -14.20 0.11 3.73
N PRO A 171 -14.16 0.25 2.39
CA PRO A 171 -15.13 1.09 1.67
C PRO A 171 -16.56 0.49 1.64
N ARG A 172 -16.82 -0.63 2.33
CA ARG A 172 -18.12 -1.32 2.42
C ARG A 172 -18.65 -1.81 1.06
N CYS A 173 -17.75 -2.22 0.18
CA CYS A 173 -18.08 -2.91 -1.06
C CYS A 173 -18.54 -4.35 -0.77
N PRO A 174 -19.71 -4.78 -1.28
CA PRO A 174 -20.13 -6.17 -1.20
C PRO A 174 -19.09 -7.12 -1.84
N SER A 175 -18.68 -8.15 -1.10
CA SER A 175 -17.80 -9.23 -1.57
C SER A 175 -18.43 -10.60 -1.28
N PRO A 176 -19.40 -11.08 -2.10
CA PRO A 176 -20.20 -12.23 -1.74
C PRO A 176 -19.42 -13.54 -1.75
N LEU A 177 -19.37 -14.18 -0.59
CA LEU A 177 -18.62 -15.43 -0.35
C LEU A 177 -19.13 -16.64 -1.14
N SER A 178 -20.28 -16.51 -1.79
CA SER A 178 -20.86 -17.58 -2.60
C SER A 178 -20.20 -17.72 -3.98
N TYR A 179 -19.57 -16.68 -4.50
CA TYR A 179 -18.94 -16.70 -5.84
C TYR A 179 -17.64 -15.86 -5.91
N VAL A 180 -17.30 -15.08 -4.89
CA VAL A 180 -16.00 -14.41 -4.79
C VAL A 180 -15.09 -15.25 -3.89
N PRO A 181 -14.08 -15.94 -4.43
CA PRO A 181 -13.17 -16.75 -3.63
C PRO A 181 -12.23 -15.87 -2.77
N ARG A 182 -11.97 -16.30 -1.54
CA ARG A 182 -10.99 -15.72 -0.63
C ARG A 182 -9.58 -16.07 -1.08
N LEU A 183 -8.63 -15.20 -0.75
CA LEU A 183 -7.21 -15.42 -1.03
C LEU A 183 -6.76 -16.77 -0.43
N PHE A 184 -5.85 -17.45 -1.13
CA PHE A 184 -5.28 -18.75 -0.76
C PHE A 184 -6.24 -19.97 -0.79
N THR A 185 -7.51 -19.80 -1.14
CA THR A 185 -8.40 -20.95 -1.40
C THR A 185 -8.18 -21.57 -2.78
N PHE A 186 -7.58 -20.82 -3.71
CA PHE A 186 -7.38 -21.21 -5.12
C PHE A 186 -8.67 -21.62 -5.85
N ASN A 187 -9.83 -21.26 -5.30
CA ASN A 187 -11.13 -21.50 -5.91
C ASN A 187 -11.39 -20.49 -7.05
N SER A 188 -12.28 -20.86 -7.96
CA SER A 188 -12.82 -19.97 -9.01
C SER A 188 -14.15 -19.35 -8.58
N ASP A 189 -14.81 -18.58 -9.45
CA ASP A 189 -16.20 -18.12 -9.26
C ASP A 189 -17.22 -19.25 -9.34
N GLN A 190 -16.83 -20.39 -9.93
CA GLN A 190 -17.63 -21.61 -9.99
C GLN A 190 -17.26 -22.55 -8.84
N MET A 191 -17.80 -22.24 -7.64
CA MET A 191 -17.58 -23.04 -6.44
C MET A 191 -18.69 -24.08 -6.20
N THR A 192 -18.29 -25.30 -5.87
CA THR A 192 -19.16 -26.33 -5.26
C THR A 192 -19.64 -25.91 -3.88
N PHE A 193 -20.62 -26.62 -3.33
CA PHE A 193 -21.10 -26.36 -1.96
C PHE A 193 -19.97 -26.35 -0.93
N PHE A 194 -19.07 -27.35 -0.95
CA PHE A 194 -17.99 -27.44 0.02
C PHE A 194 -16.92 -26.36 -0.16
N GLN A 195 -16.63 -25.94 -1.40
CA GLN A 195 -15.75 -24.80 -1.65
C GLN A 195 -16.35 -23.48 -1.12
N ARG A 196 -17.68 -23.32 -1.20
CA ARG A 196 -18.35 -22.16 -0.57
C ARG A 196 -18.27 -22.21 0.95
N VAL A 197 -18.38 -23.40 1.54
CA VAL A 197 -18.20 -23.58 3.00
C VAL A 197 -16.77 -23.23 3.41
N GLU A 198 -15.76 -23.74 2.70
CA GLU A 198 -14.36 -23.36 2.89
C GLU A 198 -14.18 -21.83 2.80
N ASN A 199 -14.77 -21.20 1.79
CA ASN A 199 -14.70 -19.77 1.57
C ASN A 199 -15.27 -18.95 2.76
N VAL A 200 -16.38 -19.43 3.34
CA VAL A 200 -16.97 -18.85 4.56
C VAL A 200 -16.06 -19.05 5.76
N LEU A 201 -15.48 -20.24 5.93
CA LEU A 201 -14.56 -20.51 7.05
C LEU A 201 -13.33 -19.62 6.98
N VAL A 202 -12.72 -19.45 5.80
CA VAL A 202 -11.59 -18.52 5.61
C VAL A 202 -12.03 -17.10 5.94
N SER A 203 -13.20 -16.67 5.46
CA SER A 203 -13.73 -15.32 5.74
C SER A 203 -13.91 -15.03 7.24
N LEU A 204 -14.27 -16.03 8.03
CA LEU A 204 -14.44 -15.88 9.48
C LEU A 204 -13.10 -15.78 10.22
N LEU A 205 -12.03 -16.39 9.68
CA LEU A 205 -10.71 -16.42 10.31
C LEU A 205 -9.84 -15.20 9.99
N GLU A 206 -10.10 -14.55 8.86
CA GLU A 206 -9.30 -13.42 8.36
C GLU A 206 -9.21 -12.22 9.31
N PRO A 207 -10.26 -11.79 10.04
CA PRO A 207 -10.12 -10.69 10.98
C PRO A 207 -9.09 -10.98 12.07
N ALA A 208 -9.10 -12.20 12.63
CA ALA A 208 -8.11 -12.60 13.64
C ALA A 208 -6.71 -12.69 13.03
N TYR A 209 -6.60 -13.29 11.84
CA TYR A 209 -5.35 -13.39 11.09
C TYR A 209 -4.73 -12.01 10.82
N CYS A 210 -5.50 -11.07 10.26
CA CYS A 210 -4.98 -9.75 9.90
C CYS A 210 -4.68 -8.90 11.13
N ASN A 211 -5.49 -8.95 12.19
CA ASN A 211 -5.17 -8.22 13.43
C ASN A 211 -3.86 -8.71 14.04
N SER A 212 -3.59 -10.02 14.03
CA SER A 212 -2.32 -10.56 14.50
C SER A 212 -1.15 -10.20 13.57
N PHE A 213 -1.35 -10.27 12.26
CA PHE A 213 -0.33 -9.89 11.28
C PHE A 213 0.08 -8.41 11.40
N TYR A 214 -0.87 -7.53 11.67
CA TYR A 214 -0.67 -6.08 11.80
C TYR A 214 -0.48 -5.59 13.25
N GLU A 215 -0.34 -6.49 14.22
CA GLU A 215 -0.35 -6.15 15.65
C GLU A 215 0.67 -5.05 16.00
N THR A 216 1.90 -5.15 15.49
CA THR A 216 2.95 -4.15 15.71
C THR A 216 2.57 -2.77 15.16
N ALA A 217 1.97 -2.72 13.98
CA ALA A 217 1.53 -1.48 13.36
C ALA A 217 0.36 -0.84 14.13
N LEU A 218 -0.60 -1.65 14.58
CA LEU A 218 -1.75 -1.17 15.35
C LEU A 218 -1.36 -0.65 16.73
N LYS A 219 -0.41 -1.32 17.41
CA LYS A 219 0.16 -0.84 18.67
C LYS A 219 0.83 0.51 18.49
N LEU A 220 1.71 0.63 17.49
CA LEU A 220 2.38 1.89 17.16
C LEU A 220 1.38 3.00 16.80
N ALA A 221 0.37 2.69 15.99
CA ALA A 221 -0.68 3.64 15.64
C ALA A 221 -1.46 4.12 16.86
N SER A 222 -1.81 3.21 17.77
CA SER A 222 -2.54 3.55 19.00
C SER A 222 -1.71 4.43 19.93
N GLU A 223 -0.41 4.14 20.05
CA GLU A 223 0.55 4.96 20.80
C GLU A 223 0.70 6.36 20.20
N ILE A 224 0.82 6.48 18.88
CA ILE A 224 1.02 7.79 18.23
C ILE A 224 -0.26 8.62 18.23
N LEU A 225 -1.40 8.02 17.95
CA LEU A 225 -2.70 8.70 17.89
C LEU A 225 -3.37 8.85 19.26
N GLN A 226 -2.76 8.29 20.32
CA GLN A 226 -3.22 8.39 21.71
C GLN A 226 -4.68 7.92 21.90
N ARG A 227 -5.05 6.85 21.21
CA ARG A 227 -6.36 6.18 21.27
C ARG A 227 -6.25 4.75 20.77
N ASP A 228 -7.22 3.90 21.07
CA ASP A 228 -7.31 2.59 20.43
C ASP A 228 -7.57 2.77 18.91
N VAL A 229 -6.78 2.04 18.11
CA VAL A 229 -6.85 2.07 16.64
C VAL A 229 -7.03 0.65 16.12
N SER A 230 -8.11 0.42 15.39
CA SER A 230 -8.35 -0.81 14.63
C SER A 230 -7.76 -0.72 13.22
N LEU A 231 -7.67 -1.85 12.52
CA LEU A 231 -7.29 -1.85 11.11
C LEU A 231 -8.21 -0.96 10.28
N ILE A 232 -9.52 -1.13 10.45
CA ILE A 232 -10.54 -0.39 9.69
C ILE A 232 -10.39 1.12 9.91
N ASP A 233 -10.07 1.58 11.12
CA ASP A 233 -9.86 3.01 11.38
C ASP A 233 -8.77 3.63 10.49
N LEU A 234 -7.75 2.85 10.12
CA LEU A 234 -6.65 3.29 9.26
C LEU A 234 -6.95 3.14 7.77
N VAL A 235 -7.84 2.22 7.34
CA VAL A 235 -8.09 1.96 5.90
C VAL A 235 -9.39 2.57 5.39
N ASP A 236 -10.41 2.78 6.24
CA ASP A 236 -11.75 3.28 5.86
C ASP A 236 -11.73 4.75 5.40
N SER A 237 -10.76 5.55 5.85
CA SER A 237 -10.71 6.99 5.54
C SER A 237 -9.98 7.33 4.24
N ALA A 238 -9.65 6.32 3.41
CA ALA A 238 -8.96 6.54 2.15
C ALA A 238 -9.84 7.28 1.14
N SER A 239 -9.33 8.38 0.60
CA SER A 239 -10.04 9.22 -0.36
C SER A 239 -10.15 8.57 -1.73
N ILE A 240 -9.09 7.88 -2.19
CA ILE A 240 -9.03 7.19 -3.49
C ILE A 240 -8.28 5.86 -3.33
N TRP A 241 -8.77 4.83 -4.00
CA TRP A 241 -8.12 3.53 -4.12
C TRP A 241 -7.65 3.34 -5.57
N LEU A 242 -6.36 3.57 -5.83
CA LEU A 242 -5.72 3.28 -7.11
C LEU A 242 -5.35 1.79 -7.16
N LEU A 243 -6.19 1.03 -7.85
CA LEU A 243 -6.10 -0.42 -7.98
C LEU A 243 -5.25 -0.77 -9.20
N ARG A 244 -4.07 -1.33 -8.97
CA ARG A 244 -3.08 -1.69 -10.00
C ARG A 244 -3.44 -2.97 -10.74
N PHE A 245 -4.70 -3.08 -11.15
CA PHE A 245 -5.26 -4.18 -11.91
C PHE A 245 -6.44 -3.70 -12.74
N ASP A 246 -6.76 -4.47 -13.77
CA ASP A 246 -7.92 -4.24 -14.61
C ASP A 246 -9.09 -5.09 -14.10
N PHE A 247 -10.30 -4.52 -14.13
CA PHE A 247 -11.51 -5.21 -13.67
C PHE A 247 -11.81 -6.47 -14.48
N VAL A 248 -11.31 -6.59 -15.71
CA VAL A 248 -11.47 -7.78 -16.57
C VAL A 248 -10.81 -9.02 -15.97
N PHE A 249 -9.78 -8.86 -15.12
CA PHE A 249 -9.09 -9.98 -14.46
C PHE A 249 -9.61 -10.30 -13.06
N GLU A 250 -10.72 -9.68 -12.65
CA GLU A 250 -11.23 -9.79 -11.29
C GLU A 250 -12.64 -10.39 -11.26
N TYR A 251 -12.99 -11.01 -10.14
CA TYR A 251 -14.33 -11.54 -9.93
C TYR A 251 -15.37 -10.42 -9.85
N VAL A 252 -16.49 -10.62 -10.54
CA VAL A 252 -17.59 -9.66 -10.65
C VAL A 252 -18.11 -9.28 -9.27
N ARG A 253 -17.94 -8.02 -8.87
CA ARG A 253 -18.51 -7.48 -7.64
C ARG A 253 -18.70 -5.97 -7.72
N PRO A 254 -19.59 -5.36 -6.92
CA PRO A 254 -19.73 -3.91 -6.87
C PRO A 254 -18.46 -3.24 -6.33
N VAL A 255 -18.22 -2.01 -6.78
CA VAL A 255 -17.06 -1.19 -6.41
C VAL A 255 -17.55 0.22 -6.06
N MET A 256 -16.87 0.88 -5.13
CA MET A 256 -17.19 2.26 -4.79
C MET A 256 -16.66 3.24 -5.85
N PRO A 257 -17.28 4.43 -6.03
CA PRO A 257 -16.84 5.42 -7.02
C PRO A 257 -15.40 5.92 -6.84
N ASN A 258 -14.85 5.82 -5.63
CA ASN A 258 -13.47 6.19 -5.33
C ASN A 258 -12.45 5.06 -5.59
N MET A 259 -12.89 3.91 -6.11
CA MET A 259 -12.02 2.81 -6.52
C MET A 259 -11.72 2.93 -8.02
N VAL A 260 -10.47 3.29 -8.34
CA VAL A 260 -10.02 3.58 -9.70
C VAL A 260 -9.07 2.49 -10.18
N PHE A 261 -9.50 1.76 -11.21
CA PHE A 261 -8.72 0.71 -11.85
C PHE A 261 -7.69 1.32 -12.78
N ILE A 262 -6.41 1.11 -12.46
CA ILE A 262 -5.25 1.58 -13.21
C ILE A 262 -4.40 0.40 -13.68
N GLY A 263 -5.04 -0.68 -14.10
CA GLY A 263 -4.37 -1.81 -14.76
C GLY A 263 -3.57 -1.36 -15.99
N GLY A 264 -2.46 -2.04 -16.27
CA GLY A 264 -1.65 -1.78 -17.47
C GLY A 264 -0.66 -0.61 -17.38
N ILE A 265 -0.60 0.15 -16.27
CA ILE A 265 0.34 1.28 -16.12
C ILE A 265 1.83 0.89 -16.21
N ASN A 266 2.15 -0.38 -15.95
CA ASN A 266 3.51 -0.91 -16.02
C ASN A 266 3.86 -1.44 -17.42
N CYS A 267 2.92 -1.43 -18.39
CA CYS A 267 3.17 -1.89 -19.74
C CYS A 267 3.97 -0.83 -20.52
N VAL A 268 5.17 -1.18 -20.97
CA VAL A 268 5.94 -0.34 -21.88
C VAL A 268 5.36 -0.40 -23.29
N GLN A 269 5.49 0.69 -24.03
CA GLN A 269 5.13 0.71 -25.45
C GLN A 269 5.98 -0.33 -26.18
N ARG A 270 5.32 -1.24 -26.91
CA ARG A 270 6.01 -2.28 -27.67
C ARG A 270 6.98 -1.62 -28.65
N LYS A 271 8.27 -1.94 -28.54
CA LYS A 271 9.24 -1.54 -29.58
C LYS A 271 8.86 -2.22 -30.90
N PRO A 272 8.95 -1.54 -32.06
CA PRO A 272 8.78 -2.20 -33.35
C PRO A 272 9.71 -3.41 -33.41
N LEU A 273 9.18 -4.55 -33.88
CA LEU A 273 9.96 -5.77 -34.10
C LEU A 273 11.02 -5.54 -35.18
#